data_AF-A0A925X5T4-F1
#
_entry.id   AF-A0A925X5T4-F1
#
_cell.length_a   1.000
_cell.length_b   1.000
_cell.length_c   1.000
_cell.angle_alpha   90.00
_cell.angle_beta   90.00
_cell.angle_gamma   90.00
#
_symmetry.space_group_name_H-M   'P 1'
#
loop_
_entity.id
_entity.type
_entity.pdbx_description
1 polymer ?
#
loop_
_entity_poly.entity_id
_entity_poly.type
_entity_poly.pdbx_seq_one_letter_code
_entity_poly.pdbx_strand_id
1 'polypeptide(L)'
;MMETAVIISDYEIELGKPMPSKLHSRLQSNLIFQLSAKYRDKYDFFSELSLSLEGWDSVPDISVYPRMVIDYSEDAFEMTQPPLYVIEILSPSQILQILMDKAANYFTDLLL
;
A
#
# COMPACT_ATOMS: atom_id res chain seq x y z
N MET A 1 -12.91 -33.19 12.21
CA MET A 1 -12.19 -31.91 12.08
C MET A 1 -13.07 -31.04 11.21
N MET A 2 -13.76 -30.05 11.78
CA MET A 2 -14.63 -29.15 11.00
C MET A 2 -13.72 -28.11 10.35
N GLU A 3 -13.63 -28.17 9.03
CA GLU A 3 -12.95 -27.17 8.22
C GLU A 3 -13.80 -25.90 8.24
N THR A 4 -13.38 -24.90 9.02
CA THR A 4 -14.02 -23.59 9.03
C THR A 4 -13.67 -22.88 7.73
N ALA A 5 -14.64 -22.78 6.81
CA ALA A 5 -14.50 -21.96 5.63
C ALA A 5 -14.25 -20.50 6.04
N VAL A 6 -13.10 -19.95 5.66
CA VAL A 6 -12.80 -18.53 5.84
C VAL A 6 -13.63 -17.76 4.83
N ILE A 7 -14.57 -16.95 5.31
CA ILE A 7 -15.35 -16.05 4.46
C ILE A 7 -14.48 -14.81 4.21
N ILE A 8 -13.95 -14.70 3.00
CA ILE A 8 -13.20 -13.53 2.53
C ILE A 8 -14.23 -12.54 1.95
N SER A 9 -14.15 -11.27 2.34
CA SER A 9 -15.03 -10.23 1.81
C SER A 9 -14.63 -9.80 0.39
N ASP A 10 -15.57 -9.32 -0.41
CA ASP A 10 -15.30 -8.78 -1.76
C ASP A 10 -14.21 -7.69 -1.74
N TYR A 11 -14.19 -6.88 -0.68
CA TYR A 11 -13.17 -5.86 -0.47
C TYR A 11 -11.76 -6.42 -0.25
N GLU A 12 -11.62 -7.53 0.48
CA GLU A 12 -10.32 -8.19 0.66
C GLU A 12 -9.83 -8.85 -0.62
N ILE A 13 -10.76 -9.30 -1.47
CA ILE A 13 -10.45 -9.80 -2.81
C ILE A 13 -9.92 -8.65 -3.68
N GLU A 14 -10.61 -7.50 -3.68
CA GLU A 14 -10.18 -6.31 -4.43
C GLU A 14 -8.81 -5.78 -4.00
N LEU A 15 -8.55 -5.71 -2.69
CA LEU A 15 -7.25 -5.24 -2.18
C LEU A 15 -6.12 -6.27 -2.31
N GLY A 16 -6.46 -7.54 -2.54
CA GLY A 16 -5.49 -8.64 -2.50
C GLY A 16 -4.82 -8.85 -1.13
N LYS A 17 -5.39 -8.30 -0.05
CA LYS A 17 -4.87 -8.39 1.32
C LYS A 17 -6.00 -8.39 2.37
N PRO A 18 -5.78 -8.97 3.55
CA PRO A 18 -6.80 -9.03 4.60
C PRO A 18 -7.17 -7.65 5.13
N MET A 19 -8.37 -7.53 5.70
CA MET A 19 -8.82 -6.31 6.34
C MET A 19 -7.84 -5.82 7.41
N PRO A 20 -7.52 -4.52 7.45
CA PRO A 20 -6.60 -3.98 8.44
C PRO A 20 -7.21 -4.09 9.85
N SER A 21 -6.42 -4.62 10.79
CA SER A 21 -6.81 -4.64 12.20
C SER A 21 -6.84 -3.23 12.82
N LYS A 22 -7.48 -3.07 13.97
CA LYS A 22 -7.46 -1.80 14.73
C LYS A 22 -6.04 -1.28 15.00
N LEU A 23 -5.09 -2.17 15.30
CA LEU A 23 -3.70 -1.81 15.55
C LEU A 23 -2.99 -1.38 14.26
N HIS A 24 -3.24 -2.09 13.16
CA HIS A 24 -2.74 -1.76 11.82
C HIS A 24 -3.16 -0.35 11.42
N SER A 25 -4.47 -0.08 11.47
CA SER A 25 -5.06 1.22 11.13
C SER A 25 -4.49 2.35 11.99
N ARG A 26 -4.32 2.13 13.30
CA ARG A 26 -3.73 3.11 14.21
C ARG A 26 -2.26 3.39 13.88
N LEU A 27 -1.48 2.36 13.55
CA LEU A 27 -0.07 2.52 13.19
C LEU A 27 0.10 3.27 11.87
N GLN A 28 -0.63 2.86 10.83
CA GLN A 28 -0.66 3.51 9.52
C GLN A 28 -0.97 5.01 9.65
N SER A 29 -2.05 5.33 10.35
CA SER A 29 -2.47 6.73 10.59
C SER A 29 -1.38 7.54 11.29
N ASN A 30 -0.74 6.98 12.31
CA ASN A 30 0.33 7.66 13.04
C ASN A 30 1.58 7.87 12.16
N LEU A 31 1.95 6.88 11.35
CA LEU A 31 3.08 7.00 10.42
C LEU A 31 2.83 8.10 9.40
N ILE A 32 1.68 8.11 8.73
CA ILE A 32 1.30 9.15 7.77
C ILE A 32 1.36 10.53 8.43
N PHE A 33 0.79 10.68 9.63
CA PHE A 33 0.80 11.95 10.35
C PHE A 33 2.23 12.45 10.63
N GLN A 34 3.09 11.59 11.20
CA GLN A 34 4.47 11.97 11.56
C GLN A 34 5.32 12.27 10.32
N LEU A 35 5.18 11.47 9.27
CA LEU A 35 5.88 11.69 8.00
C LEU A 35 5.43 13.00 7.35
N SER A 36 4.12 13.24 7.29
CA SER A 36 3.55 14.48 6.74
C SER A 36 3.99 15.70 7.56
N ALA A 37 3.98 15.63 8.89
CA ALA A 37 4.40 16.72 9.76
C ALA A 37 5.84 17.16 9.49
N LYS A 38 6.72 16.22 9.09
CA LYS A 38 8.14 16.49 8.88
C LYS A 38 8.52 16.74 7.42
N TYR A 39 7.81 16.13 6.46
CA TYR A 39 8.29 16.03 5.08
C TYR A 39 7.24 16.35 4.00
N ARG A 40 6.05 16.84 4.34
CA ARG A 40 4.99 17.17 3.36
C ARG A 40 5.40 18.17 2.27
N ASP A 41 6.41 19.00 2.52
CA ASP A 41 6.89 19.97 1.52
C ASP A 41 7.72 19.30 0.41
N LYS A 42 8.09 18.03 0.57
CA LYS A 42 8.93 17.26 -0.36
C LYS A 42 8.26 16.01 -0.91
N TYR A 43 7.34 15.42 -0.16
CA TYR A 43 6.72 14.14 -0.50
C TYR A 43 5.22 14.16 -0.20
N ASP A 44 4.49 13.34 -0.95
CA ASP A 44 3.12 12.97 -0.66
C ASP A 44 3.06 11.52 -0.16
N PHE A 45 2.13 11.29 0.78
CA PHE A 45 1.94 10.02 1.47
C PHE A 45 0.50 9.56 1.26
N PHE A 46 0.31 8.56 0.41
CA PHE A 46 -1.01 8.02 0.09
C PHE A 46 -1.24 6.72 0.85
N SER A 47 -2.39 6.62 1.51
CA SER A 47 -2.85 5.39 2.17
C SER A 47 -3.57 4.52 1.15
N GLU A 48 -3.26 3.23 1.08
CA GLU A 48 -4.03 2.27 0.27
C GLU A 48 -4.19 2.67 -1.21
N LEU A 49 -3.15 3.25 -1.81
CA LEU A 49 -3.20 3.68 -3.22
C LEU A 49 -3.03 2.49 -4.15
N SER A 50 -3.98 2.28 -5.06
CA SER A 50 -3.90 1.25 -6.09
C SER A 50 -2.78 1.53 -7.08
N LEU A 51 -1.90 0.55 -7.26
CA LEU A 51 -0.81 0.58 -8.23
C LEU A 51 -1.05 -0.47 -9.31
N SER A 52 -0.79 -0.12 -10.57
CA SER A 52 -0.71 -1.08 -11.68
C SER A 52 0.66 -0.95 -12.34
N LEU A 53 1.63 -1.73 -11.84
CA LEU A 53 3.03 -1.65 -12.21
C LEU A 53 3.38 -2.77 -13.18
N GLU A 54 3.50 -2.47 -14.47
CA GLU A 54 3.96 -3.40 -15.51
C GLU A 54 3.29 -4.79 -15.46
N GLY A 55 1.98 -4.83 -15.25
CA GLY A 55 1.19 -6.08 -15.17
C GLY A 55 1.18 -6.74 -13.79
N TRP A 56 1.70 -6.05 -12.77
CA TRP A 56 1.55 -6.40 -11.37
C TRP A 56 0.74 -5.32 -10.63
N ASP A 57 -0.44 -5.72 -10.16
CA ASP A 57 -1.30 -4.87 -9.37
C ASP A 57 -1.03 -5.05 -7.88
N SER A 58 -1.01 -3.94 -7.13
CA SER A 58 -0.76 -3.97 -5.69
C SER A 58 -1.38 -2.77 -4.99
N VAL A 59 -1.83 -2.99 -3.75
CA VAL A 59 -2.26 -1.93 -2.83
C VAL A 59 -1.35 -1.94 -1.59
N PRO A 60 -0.31 -1.09 -1.55
CA PRO A 60 0.53 -0.94 -0.38
C PRO A 60 -0.19 -0.21 0.76
N ASP A 61 0.21 -0.44 2.01
CA ASP A 61 -0.36 0.34 3.12
C ASP A 61 -0.05 1.84 2.98
N ILE A 62 1.19 2.21 2.64
CA ILE A 62 1.56 3.60 2.36
C ILE A 62 2.48 3.68 1.15
N SER A 63 2.05 4.45 0.14
CA SER A 63 2.85 4.81 -1.03
C SER A 63 3.42 6.21 -0.86
N VAL A 64 4.72 6.37 -1.08
CA VAL A 64 5.41 7.67 -0.96
C VAL A 64 5.89 8.11 -2.32
N TYR A 65 5.46 9.30 -2.74
CA TYR A 65 5.89 9.94 -3.98
C TYR A 65 6.59 11.26 -3.71
N PRO A 66 7.42 11.76 -4.65
CA PRO A 66 7.79 13.18 -4.67
C PRO A 66 6.52 14.04 -4.62
N ARG A 67 6.61 15.24 -4.05
CA ARG A 67 5.48 16.17 -3.99
C ARG A 67 4.85 16.37 -5.37
N MET A 68 3.61 15.96 -5.51
CA MET A 68 2.83 16.01 -6.73
C MET A 68 1.98 17.29 -6.78
N VAL A 69 1.73 17.76 -7.99
CA VAL A 69 0.65 18.72 -8.23
C VAL A 69 -0.61 17.90 -8.41
N ILE A 70 -1.52 17.96 -7.43
CA ILE A 70 -2.80 17.26 -7.49
C ILE A 70 -3.78 18.11 -8.31
N ASP A 71 -4.22 17.57 -9.44
CA ASP A 71 -5.39 18.08 -10.15
C ASP A 71 -6.63 17.47 -9.50
N TYR A 72 -7.47 18.30 -8.88
CA TYR A 72 -8.70 17.84 -8.23
C TYR A 72 -9.87 17.66 -9.22
N SER A 73 -9.65 17.92 -10.51
CA SER A 73 -10.66 17.73 -11.56
C SER A 73 -10.55 16.40 -12.29
N GLU A 74 -9.39 15.74 -12.22
CA GLU A 74 -9.13 14.41 -12.76
C GLU A 74 -8.69 13.47 -11.63
N ASP A 75 -9.41 12.38 -11.43
CA ASP A 75 -9.04 11.36 -10.44
C ASP A 75 -8.30 10.21 -11.13
N ALA A 76 -7.18 9.80 -10.58
CA ALA A 76 -6.39 8.67 -11.07
C ALA A 76 -6.68 7.45 -10.17
N PHE A 77 -7.57 6.57 -10.63
CA PHE A 77 -7.95 5.37 -9.88
C PHE A 77 -6.80 4.37 -9.70
N GLU A 78 -5.79 4.39 -10.57
CA GLU A 78 -4.61 3.53 -10.51
C GLU A 78 -3.35 4.31 -10.91
N MET A 79 -2.29 4.18 -10.10
CA MET A 79 -0.99 4.74 -10.40
C MET A 79 -0.12 3.73 -11.16
N THR A 80 0.33 4.12 -12.35
CA THR A 80 1.21 3.28 -13.19
C THR A 80 2.69 3.54 -12.97
N GLN A 81 3.04 4.63 -12.29
CA GLN A 81 4.43 4.94 -11.93
C GLN A 81 4.74 4.36 -10.55
N PRO A 82 5.89 3.68 -10.36
CA PRO A 82 6.25 3.15 -9.06
C PRO A 82 6.48 4.28 -8.05
N PRO A 83 6.06 4.10 -6.78
CA PRO A 83 6.38 5.05 -5.71
C PRO A 83 7.88 5.11 -5.44
N LEU A 84 8.35 6.22 -4.89
CA LEU A 84 9.76 6.35 -4.47
C LEU A 84 10.06 5.45 -3.26
N TYR A 85 9.08 5.31 -2.35
CA TYR A 85 9.15 4.38 -1.23
C TYR A 85 7.79 3.73 -0.98
N VAL A 86 7.82 2.53 -0.45
CA VAL A 86 6.63 1.82 0.07
C VAL A 86 6.84 1.47 1.54
N ILE A 87 5.79 1.62 2.35
CA ILE A 87 5.74 1.09 3.72
C ILE A 87 4.61 0.07 3.77
N GLU A 88 4.96 -1.15 4.20
CA GLU A 88 4.01 -2.21 4.53
C GLU A 88 4.07 -2.49 6.03
N ILE A 89 2.90 -2.62 6.65
CA ILE A 89 2.74 -2.93 8.06
C ILE A 89 2.40 -4.41 8.18
N LEU A 90 3.30 -5.18 8.80
CA LEU A 90 3.03 -6.58 9.10
C LEU A 90 1.93 -6.69 10.16
N SER A 91 0.76 -7.20 9.76
CA SER A 91 -0.31 -7.57 10.68
C SER A 91 -0.23 -9.05 11.09
N PRO A 92 -0.80 -9.45 12.24
CA PRO A 92 -0.79 -10.85 12.70
C PRO A 92 -1.44 -11.84 11.73
N SER A 93 -2.32 -11.38 10.85
CA SER A 93 -3.02 -12.17 9.84
C SER A 93 -2.20 -12.35 8.55
N GLN A 94 -1.06 -11.68 8.41
CA GLN A 94 -0.24 -11.73 7.20
C GLN A 94 0.99 -12.63 7.36
N ILE A 95 1.32 -13.34 6.28
CA ILE A 95 2.52 -14.17 6.18
C ILE A 95 3.67 -13.26 5.75
N LEU A 96 4.77 -13.26 6.51
CA LEU A 96 5.94 -12.41 6.23
C LEU A 96 6.47 -12.59 4.80
N GLN A 97 6.48 -13.83 4.28
CA GLN A 97 6.94 -14.11 2.92
C GLN A 97 6.18 -13.32 1.86
N ILE A 98 4.85 -13.16 2.02
CA ILE A 98 4.04 -12.37 1.09
C ILE A 98 4.53 -10.91 1.03
N LEU A 99 4.86 -10.32 2.18
CA LEU A 99 5.42 -8.96 2.21
C LEU A 99 6.80 -8.87 1.57
N MET A 100 7.64 -9.89 1.74
CA MET A 100 8.96 -9.96 1.10
C MET A 100 8.84 -10.06 -0.43
N ASP A 101 7.88 -10.85 -0.92
CA ASP A 101 7.61 -11.00 -2.35
C ASP A 101 7.10 -9.67 -2.95
N LYS A 102 6.17 -8.98 -2.26
CA LYS A 102 5.74 -7.62 -2.66
C LYS A 102 6.91 -6.64 -2.70
N ALA A 103 7.77 -6.66 -1.67
CA ALA A 103 8.93 -5.77 -1.57
C ALA A 103 9.90 -5.93 -2.76
N ALA A 104 10.09 -7.17 -3.24
CA ALA A 104 10.89 -7.43 -4.44
C ALA A 104 10.21 -6.87 -5.70
N ASN A 105 8.90 -7.06 -5.84
CA ASN A 105 8.15 -6.66 -7.04
C ASN A 105 8.03 -5.14 -7.23
N TYR A 106 7.94 -4.34 -6.16
CA TYR A 106 7.80 -2.88 -6.27
C TYR A 106 8.90 -2.19 -7.10
N PHE A 107 10.09 -2.79 -7.19
CA PHE A 107 11.27 -2.18 -7.78
C PHE A 107 12.04 -3.12 -8.72
N THR A 108 11.39 -4.19 -9.22
CA THR A 108 12.07 -5.20 -10.05
C THR A 108 12.69 -4.62 -11.33
N ASP A 109 12.17 -3.49 -11.83
CA ASP A 109 12.69 -2.82 -13.02
C ASP A 109 13.55 -1.57 -12.73
N LEU A 110 13.92 -1.31 -11.46
CA LEU A 110 15.06 -0.44 -11.17
C LEU A 110 16.37 -1.17 -11.49
N LEU A 111 16.63 -1.36 -12.79
CA LEU A 111 17.97 -1.60 -13.30
C LEU A 111 18.85 -0.40 -12.92
N LEU A 112 19.72 -0.60 -11.93
CA LEU A 112 20.97 0.15 -11.78
C LEU A 112 21.91 -0.18 -12.95
#